data_AF-A0A3C1LAX6-F1
#
_entry.id   AF-A0A3C1LAX6-F1
#
_cell.length_a   1.000
_cell.length_b   1.000
_cell.length_c   1.000
_cell.angle_alpha   90.00
_cell.angle_beta   90.00
_cell.angle_gamma   90.00
#
_symmetry.space_group_name_H-M   'P 1'
#
loop_
_entity.id
_entity.type
_entity.pdbx_description
1 polymer ?
#
loop_
_entity_poly.entity_id
_entity_poly.type
_entity_poly.pdbx_seq_one_letter_code
_entity_poly.pdbx_strand_id
1 'polypeptide(L)'
;MRVDLCGVRGSSPASGADFVEVGGHTSCVALAHDAEHAPRLLLDAGTGLRAVPALLDGGPFRGTILLGHLHWDHMQGLPFFRSADRPDAVTRVLVPEQGVPAVDLLRQTMSPP
;
A
#
# COMPACT_ATOMS: atom_id res chain seq x y z
N MET A 1 12.59 -7.32 -13.76
CA MET A 1 11.79 -6.97 -12.57
C MET A 1 10.66 -6.09 -13.03
N ARG A 2 9.43 -6.28 -12.55
CA ARG A 2 8.28 -5.42 -12.87
C ARG A 2 8.00 -4.44 -11.73
N VAL A 3 7.76 -3.18 -12.09
CA VAL A 3 7.43 -2.10 -11.16
C VAL A 3 6.11 -1.48 -11.61
N ASP A 4 5.12 -1.55 -10.74
CA ASP A 4 3.80 -0.98 -10.94
C ASP A 4 3.65 0.26 -10.04
N LEU A 5 3.51 1.44 -10.66
CA LEU A 5 3.34 2.72 -9.97
C LEU A 5 1.85 2.90 -9.61
N CYS A 6 1.43 2.33 -8.49
CA CYS A 6 0.04 2.34 -8.04
C CYS A 6 -0.42 3.71 -7.51
N GLY A 7 0.52 4.55 -7.06
CA GLY A 7 0.29 5.93 -6.67
C GLY A 7 1.58 6.73 -6.60
N VAL A 8 1.58 7.93 -7.18
CA VAL A 8 2.74 8.80 -7.36
C VAL A 8 2.51 10.24 -6.91
N ARG A 9 1.32 10.53 -6.34
CA ARG A 9 0.98 11.84 -5.79
C ARG A 9 1.67 12.04 -4.43
N GLY A 10 1.97 13.30 -4.10
CA GLY A 10 2.49 13.68 -2.78
C GLY A 10 1.43 13.58 -1.67
N SER A 11 1.46 14.52 -0.72
CA SER A 11 0.77 14.40 0.57
C SER A 11 -0.76 14.30 0.56
N SER A 12 -1.42 14.51 -0.57
CA SER A 12 -2.89 14.43 -0.63
C SER A 12 -3.33 13.80 -1.95
N PRO A 13 -4.29 12.86 -1.91
CA PRO A 13 -4.86 12.33 -3.14
C PRO A 13 -5.64 13.44 -3.86
N ALA A 14 -5.68 13.37 -5.18
CA ALA A 14 -6.33 14.37 -6.00
C ALA A 14 -7.16 13.68 -7.09
N SER A 15 -8.45 13.99 -7.18
CA SER A 15 -9.34 13.46 -8.22
C SER A 15 -9.73 14.56 -9.19
N GLY A 16 -10.06 14.20 -10.43
CA GLY A 16 -10.46 15.16 -11.46
C GLY A 16 -9.64 15.02 -12.74
N ALA A 17 -10.15 15.60 -13.82
CA ALA A 17 -9.56 15.53 -15.16
C ALA A 17 -8.11 16.05 -15.18
N ASP A 18 -7.82 17.09 -14.38
CA ASP A 18 -6.51 17.72 -14.26
C ASP A 18 -5.41 16.77 -13.74
N PHE A 19 -5.77 15.60 -13.19
CA PHE A 19 -4.82 14.67 -12.58
C PHE A 19 -4.80 13.28 -13.23
N VAL A 20 -5.59 13.06 -14.29
CA VAL A 20 -5.75 11.74 -14.92
C VAL A 20 -4.46 11.25 -15.60
N GLU A 21 -3.66 12.16 -16.15
CA GLU A 21 -2.43 11.78 -16.88
C GLU A 21 -1.43 11.02 -15.99
N VAL A 22 -1.23 11.47 -14.75
CA VAL A 22 -0.28 10.88 -13.80
C VAL A 22 -0.96 10.05 -12.70
N GLY A 23 -2.25 10.25 -12.49
CA GLY A 23 -3.02 9.59 -11.44
C GLY A 23 -3.16 10.42 -10.16
N GLY A 24 -4.20 10.09 -9.40
CA GLY A 24 -4.64 10.82 -8.21
C GLY A 24 -4.19 10.25 -6.87
N HIS A 25 -3.53 9.09 -6.88
CA HIS A 25 -3.26 8.32 -5.68
C HIS A 25 -1.90 8.67 -5.05
N THR A 26 -1.88 8.72 -3.72
CA THR A 26 -0.65 8.91 -2.92
C THR A 26 0.22 7.65 -2.92
N SER A 27 1.49 7.81 -2.50
CA SER A 27 2.59 6.83 -2.63
C SER A 27 2.16 5.36 -2.43
N CYS A 28 2.37 4.56 -3.48
CA CYS A 28 2.35 3.11 -3.41
C CYS A 28 3.04 2.57 -4.66
N VAL A 29 4.08 1.75 -4.48
CA VAL A 29 4.78 1.07 -5.59
C VAL A 29 4.74 -0.42 -5.35
N ALA A 30 4.26 -1.19 -6.33
CA ALA A 30 4.24 -2.64 -6.26
C ALA A 30 5.35 -3.25 -7.12
N LEU A 31 6.08 -4.21 -6.55
CA LEU A 31 7.21 -4.87 -7.19
C LEU A 31 6.94 -6.36 -7.34
N ALA A 32 7.18 -6.86 -8.54
CA ALA A 32 7.15 -8.29 -8.87
C ALA A 32 8.46 -8.72 -9.53
N HIS A 33 8.86 -9.97 -9.31
CA HIS A 33 9.89 -10.61 -10.14
C HIS A 33 9.30 -10.95 -11.51
N ASP A 34 10.12 -10.99 -12.57
CA ASP A 34 9.61 -11.18 -13.95
C ASP A 34 8.88 -12.51 -14.15
N ALA A 35 9.29 -13.54 -13.40
CA ALA A 35 8.65 -14.85 -13.43
C ALA A 35 7.38 -14.93 -12.57
N GLU A 36 7.06 -13.89 -11.79
CA GLU A 36 5.90 -13.86 -10.91
C GLU A 36 4.75 -13.05 -11.53
N HIS A 37 3.55 -13.63 -11.48
CA HIS A 37 2.34 -12.96 -11.95
C HIS A 37 1.91 -11.79 -11.06
N ALA A 38 2.16 -11.90 -9.75
CA ALA A 38 1.67 -10.99 -8.73
C ALA A 38 2.81 -10.29 -7.97
N PRO A 39 2.65 -9.02 -7.55
CA PRO A 39 3.63 -8.34 -6.72
C PRO A 39 3.76 -8.97 -5.33
N ARG A 40 4.99 -8.95 -4.79
CA ARG A 40 5.35 -9.49 -3.47
C ARG A 40 5.93 -8.46 -2.53
N LEU A 41 6.34 -7.31 -3.04
CA LEU A 41 6.84 -6.19 -2.26
C LEU A 41 6.04 -4.94 -2.62
N LEU A 42 5.51 -4.29 -1.60
CA LEU A 42 4.86 -2.98 -1.71
C LEU A 42 5.72 -1.98 -0.96
N LEU A 43 6.04 -0.86 -1.61
CA LEU A 43 6.69 0.29 -1.00
C LEU A 43 5.61 1.33 -0.73
N ASP A 44 5.47 1.68 0.54
CA ASP A 44 4.37 2.47 1.09
C ASP A 44 2.98 1.86 0.88
N ALA A 45 2.03 2.41 1.61
CA ALA A 45 0.65 1.96 1.68
C ALA A 45 -0.32 3.16 1.66
N GLY A 46 -0.03 4.15 0.81
CA GLY A 46 -0.91 5.27 0.55
C GLY A 46 -2.19 4.87 -0.17
N THR A 47 -2.96 5.85 -0.66
CA THR A 47 -4.21 5.56 -1.39
C THR A 47 -3.99 4.74 -2.66
N GLY A 48 -2.78 4.73 -3.24
CA GLY A 48 -2.44 3.88 -4.38
C GLY A 48 -2.53 2.39 -4.09
N LEU A 49 -2.49 1.99 -2.81
CA LEU A 49 -2.67 0.60 -2.40
C LEU A 49 -4.00 0.01 -2.90
N ARG A 50 -5.00 0.85 -3.20
CA ARG A 50 -6.29 0.45 -3.80
C ARG A 50 -6.16 -0.17 -5.20
N ALA A 51 -5.09 0.10 -5.93
CA ALA A 51 -4.85 -0.50 -7.26
C ALA A 51 -4.29 -1.92 -7.17
N VAL A 52 -3.60 -2.27 -6.08
CA VAL A 52 -2.91 -3.56 -5.91
C VAL A 52 -3.82 -4.78 -6.04
N PRO A 53 -5.07 -4.80 -5.54
CA PRO A 53 -5.95 -5.95 -5.71
C PRO A 53 -6.20 -6.33 -7.18
N ALA A 54 -6.14 -5.39 -8.13
CA ALA A 54 -6.25 -5.71 -9.56
C ALA A 54 -5.00 -6.45 -10.07
N LEU A 55 -3.81 -6.09 -9.58
CA LEU A 55 -2.54 -6.78 -9.87
C LEU A 55 -2.45 -8.19 -9.26
N LEU A 56 -3.38 -8.53 -8.37
CA LEU A 56 -3.50 -9.82 -7.70
C LEU A 56 -4.67 -10.66 -8.21
N ASP A 57 -5.35 -10.23 -9.28
CA ASP A 57 -6.61 -10.83 -9.77
C ASP A 57 -7.68 -10.96 -8.66
N GLY A 58 -7.70 -10.00 -7.73
CA GLY A 58 -8.57 -10.01 -6.55
C GLY A 58 -8.17 -10.96 -5.43
N GLY A 59 -7.04 -11.68 -5.58
CA GLY A 59 -6.53 -12.66 -4.63
C GLY A 59 -5.89 -12.05 -3.37
N PRO A 60 -5.46 -12.93 -2.43
CA PRO A 60 -4.77 -12.50 -1.22
C PRO A 60 -3.38 -11.95 -1.52
N PHE A 61 -3.00 -10.91 -0.78
CA PHE A 61 -1.63 -10.45 -0.75
C PHE A 61 -0.81 -11.39 0.13
N ARG A 62 0.26 -11.92 -0.45
CA ARG A 62 1.27 -12.71 0.26
C ARG A 62 2.61 -12.09 -0.06
N GLY A 63 3.16 -11.33 0.89
CA GLY A 63 4.30 -10.47 0.62
C GLY A 63 4.66 -9.53 1.76
N THR A 64 5.50 -8.56 1.46
CA THR A 64 5.96 -7.53 2.40
C THR A 64 5.45 -6.15 1.99
N ILE A 65 4.96 -5.38 2.96
CA ILE A 65 4.74 -3.94 2.85
C ILE A 65 5.88 -3.26 3.62
N LEU A 66 6.65 -2.42 2.95
CA LEU A 66 7.70 -1.61 3.57
C LEU A 66 7.24 -0.15 3.59
N LEU A 67 7.00 0.38 4.79
CA LEU A 67 6.66 1.79 4.97
C LEU A 67 7.95 2.61 5.04
N GLY A 68 8.08 3.64 4.20
CA GLY A 68 9.25 4.52 4.24
C GLY A 68 9.27 5.41 5.48
N HIS A 69 8.11 5.95 5.85
CA HIS A 69 7.86 6.76 7.04
C HIS A 69 6.36 6.75 7.37
N LEU A 70 5.96 7.38 8.48
CA LEU A 70 4.59 7.26 9.02
C LEU A 70 3.75 8.53 8.85
N HIS A 71 3.97 9.27 7.76
CA HIS A 71 3.00 10.28 7.36
C HIS A 71 1.74 9.61 6.82
N TRP A 72 0.61 10.28 7.00
CA TRP A 72 -0.71 9.74 6.70
C TRP A 72 -0.84 9.27 5.25
N ASP A 73 -0.29 10.02 4.30
CA ASP A 73 -0.34 9.73 2.87
C ASP A 73 0.41 8.46 2.46
N HIS A 74 1.27 7.91 3.32
CA HIS A 74 1.99 6.66 3.14
C HIS A 74 1.34 5.46 3.84
N MET A 75 0.29 5.68 4.65
CA MET A 75 -0.36 4.62 5.45
C MET A 75 -1.87 4.53 5.28
N GLN A 76 -2.53 5.60 4.84
CA GLN A 76 -3.99 5.71 4.79
C GLN A 76 -4.71 4.67 3.93
N GLY A 77 -3.99 3.94 3.07
CA GLY A 77 -4.54 2.83 2.29
C GLY A 77 -4.70 1.55 3.11
N LEU A 78 -3.94 1.38 4.19
CA LEU A 78 -3.87 0.15 4.99
C LEU A 78 -5.25 -0.32 5.48
N PRO A 79 -6.12 0.54 6.07
CA PRO A 79 -7.42 0.09 6.58
C PRO A 79 -8.39 -0.41 5.49
N PHE A 80 -8.09 -0.13 4.22
CA PHE A 80 -8.95 -0.46 3.09
C PHE A 80 -8.33 -1.53 2.17
N PHE A 81 -7.21 -2.14 2.57
CA PHE A 81 -6.49 -3.10 1.73
C PHE A 81 -7.09 -4.50 1.80
N ARG A 82 -8.17 -4.72 1.04
CA ARG A 82 -8.93 -5.98 1.00
C ARG A 82 -8.11 -7.23 0.69
N SER A 83 -6.95 -7.11 0.04
CA SER A 83 -6.10 -8.28 -0.25
C SER A 83 -5.29 -8.72 0.96
N ALA A 84 -5.06 -7.84 1.95
CA ALA A 84 -4.48 -8.20 3.24
C ALA A 84 -5.55 -8.56 4.29
N ASP A 85 -6.78 -8.06 4.16
CA ASP A 85 -7.91 -8.39 5.03
C ASP A 85 -8.62 -9.69 4.60
N ARG A 86 -7.86 -10.80 4.60
CA ARG A 86 -8.39 -12.13 4.25
C ARG A 86 -7.73 -13.20 5.10
N PRO A 87 -8.42 -14.31 5.42
CA PRO A 87 -7.84 -15.42 6.17
C PRO A 87 -6.65 -16.10 5.47
N ASP A 88 -6.59 -16.01 4.14
CA ASP A 88 -5.54 -16.60 3.31
C ASP A 88 -4.42 -15.59 2.93
N ALA A 89 -4.45 -14.37 3.46
CA ALA A 89 -3.38 -13.41 3.29
C ALA A 89 -2.20 -13.69 4.22
N VAL A 90 -0.97 -13.38 3.76
CA VAL A 90 0.24 -13.46 4.58
C VAL A 90 1.06 -12.20 4.34
N THR A 91 0.83 -11.20 5.19
CA THR A 91 1.40 -9.86 5.02
C THR A 91 2.41 -9.60 6.14
N ARG A 92 3.66 -9.33 5.77
CA ARG A 92 4.64 -8.75 6.68
C ARG A 92 4.66 -7.25 6.48
N VAL A 93 4.42 -6.48 7.55
CA VAL A 93 4.52 -5.02 7.51
C VAL A 93 5.81 -4.62 8.22
N LEU A 94 6.70 -3.94 7.50
CA LEU A 94 7.92 -3.36 8.04
C LEU A 94 7.68 -1.87 8.28
N VAL A 95 7.83 -1.47 9.54
CA VAL A 95 7.52 -0.14 10.04
C VAL A 95 8.83 0.47 10.57
N PRO A 96 9.18 1.71 10.23
CA PRO A 96 10.34 2.40 10.81
C PRO A 96 10.19 2.54 12.32
N GLU A 97 11.31 2.44 13.05
CA GLU A 97 11.33 2.58 14.50
C GLU A 97 10.85 3.97 14.94
N GLN A 98 10.00 4.01 15.97
CA GLN A 98 9.44 5.26 16.54
C GLN A 98 9.54 5.30 18.08
N GLY A 99 10.30 4.40 18.70
CA GLY A 99 10.35 4.27 20.16
C GLY A 99 9.08 3.69 20.80
N VAL A 100 8.09 3.26 20.00
CA VAL A 100 6.89 2.53 20.43
C VAL A 100 6.72 1.26 19.59
N PRO A 101 6.03 0.22 20.10
CA PRO A 101 5.78 -1.00 19.33
C PRO A 101 5.04 -0.73 18.01
N ALA A 102 5.51 -1.36 16.92
CA ALA A 102 4.91 -1.18 15.59
C ALA A 102 3.40 -1.50 15.55
N VAL A 103 2.96 -2.49 16.35
CA VAL A 103 1.55 -2.86 16.45
C VAL A 103 0.68 -1.72 17.00
N ASP A 104 1.21 -0.89 17.89
CA ASP A 104 0.44 0.21 18.50
C ASP A 104 0.23 1.34 17.50
N LEU A 105 1.27 1.65 16.71
CA LEU A 105 1.19 2.62 15.60
C LEU A 105 0.18 2.18 14.54
N LEU A 106 0.23 0.89 14.17
CA LEU A 106 -0.71 0.33 13.20
C LEU A 106 -2.14 0.31 13.77
N ARG A 107 -2.34 -0.01 15.05
CA ARG A 107 -3.66 0.05 15.70
C ARG A 107 -4.27 1.44 15.59
N GLN A 108 -3.49 2.49 15.80
CA GLN A 108 -3.98 3.86 15.66
C GLN A 108 -4.43 4.14 14.22
N THR A 109 -3.64 3.73 13.23
CA THR A 109 -3.97 3.89 11.80
C THR A 109 -5.22 3.10 11.39
N MET A 110 -5.42 1.93 11.98
CA MET A 110 -6.55 1.03 11.69
C MET A 110 -7.82 1.34 12.50
N SER A 111 -7.74 2.26 13.47
CA SER A 111 -8.90 2.63 14.28
C SER A 111 -9.86 3.51 13.50
N PRO A 112 -11.18 3.39 13.72
CA PRO A 112 -12.14 4.38 13.22
C PRO A 112 -11.77 5.79 13.70
N PRO A 113 -12.09 6.84 12.92
CA PRO A 113 -11.91 8.23 13.36
C PRO A 113 -12.73 8.60 14.59
#